data_AF-A0A6A6M0L0-F1
#
_entry.id   AF-A0A6A6M0L0-F1
#
_cell.length_a   1.000
_cell.length_b   1.000
_cell.length_c   1.000
_cell.angle_alpha   90.00
_cell.angle_beta   90.00
_cell.angle_gamma   90.00
#
_symmetry.space_group_name_H-M   'P 1'
#
loop_
_entity.id
_entity.type
_entity.pdbx_description
1 polymer ?
#
loop_
_entity_poly.entity_id
_entity_poly.type
_entity_poly.pdbx_seq_one_letter_code
_entity_poly.pdbx_strand_id
1 'polypeptide(L)'
;MLFKAVLLVSLLVCLAASEDLSFLYNGFRSANLSLDGTAEITYSGLLRLTNHTRQQKGHAFFPHPITFKNSNGSVFTFSTTFVFAIVPQIASVIGQGIAFVIAPTKGLPGSFAGQYLGLFNDTNNEVLEDWELDYGPHRFKYKDLYIATKGFRDKELLGSGGFGRVYRGVLPSSKIEIAVKKVSHETRQGMKVFVAEIVSIGRLRHRNLVTLLGYCRREGELLLVYDYMPNGSLDKYLYDQPRVTLNWSQRFKVIKGVASGLYYLHEEWEQVVIHRDVKASNVLLDGELNGRLGDFGLARLYDHGTDPQTTHIAGTLGYLAPEHTRTGKATTKSDVGEILEARDPNLGPNYTPEEVELVLKLGLLCSHAVPEARPSMRQVLQFLECDIPLPELSSLGLSASGLTFARPEGFSEFP
;
A
#
# COMPACT_ATOMS: atom_id res chain seq x y z
N MET A 1 32.26 -28.41 -62.23
CA MET A 1 32.79 -27.24 -61.50
C MET A 1 31.60 -26.43 -61.00
N LEU A 2 31.56 -26.10 -59.71
CA LEU A 2 30.34 -25.67 -59.03
C LEU A 2 29.94 -24.22 -59.34
N PHE A 3 28.65 -24.04 -59.66
CA PHE A 3 27.91 -22.79 -59.42
C PHE A 3 27.04 -22.99 -58.18
N LYS A 4 27.15 -22.10 -57.17
CA LYS A 4 26.07 -21.52 -56.32
C LYS A 4 26.57 -21.08 -54.94
N ALA A 5 26.00 -19.97 -54.48
CA ALA A 5 25.84 -19.52 -53.09
C ALA A 5 27.10 -19.27 -52.23
N VAL A 6 27.52 -18.01 -52.17
CA VAL A 6 27.85 -17.36 -50.89
C VAL A 6 26.93 -16.16 -50.76
N LEU A 7 26.03 -16.20 -49.76
CA LEU A 7 25.00 -15.19 -49.57
C LEU A 7 25.61 -13.92 -48.94
N LEU A 8 25.09 -12.76 -49.34
CA LEU A 8 25.34 -11.49 -48.67
C LEU A 8 24.97 -11.60 -47.17
N VAL A 9 25.96 -11.45 -46.30
CA VAL A 9 25.74 -10.91 -44.95
C VAL A 9 26.70 -9.75 -44.77
N SER A 10 26.32 -8.61 -45.34
CA SER A 10 26.88 -7.31 -44.98
C SER A 10 26.45 -6.98 -43.57
N LEU A 11 27.13 -7.56 -42.58
CA LEU A 11 27.01 -7.12 -41.20
C LEU A 11 27.65 -5.72 -41.12
N LEU A 12 26.83 -4.71 -41.36
CA LEU A 12 27.11 -3.33 -40.96
C LEU A 12 27.27 -3.35 -39.46
N VAL A 13 28.51 -3.57 -39.00
CA VAL A 13 28.95 -3.18 -37.67
C VAL A 13 28.88 -1.67 -37.65
N CYS A 14 27.69 -1.14 -37.33
CA CYS A 14 27.56 0.20 -36.83
C CYS A 14 28.44 0.25 -35.58
N LEU A 15 29.62 0.84 -35.73
CA LEU A 15 30.44 1.32 -34.63
C LEU A 15 29.65 2.42 -33.93
N ALA A 16 28.72 2.00 -33.07
CA ALA A 16 28.20 2.84 -32.02
C ALA A 16 29.41 3.24 -31.18
N ALA A 17 29.78 4.51 -31.24
CA ALA A 17 30.82 5.08 -30.41
C ALA A 17 30.33 5.08 -28.96
N SER A 18 30.48 3.94 -28.29
CA SER A 18 30.38 3.85 -26.85
C SER A 18 31.63 4.50 -26.28
N GLU A 19 31.48 5.65 -25.62
CA GLU A 19 32.51 6.07 -24.66
C GLU A 19 32.55 5.01 -23.56
N ASP A 20 33.62 4.22 -23.54
CA ASP A 20 33.75 3.04 -22.68
C ASP A 20 34.11 3.44 -21.24
N LEU A 21 33.18 4.14 -20.60
CA LEU A 21 33.16 4.49 -19.17
C LEU A 21 32.92 3.22 -18.34
N SER A 22 33.93 2.35 -18.33
CA SER A 22 33.92 1.10 -17.58
C SER A 22 34.13 1.37 -16.09
N PHE A 23 33.03 1.39 -15.33
CA PHE A 23 33.02 1.54 -13.86
C PHE A 23 33.46 0.26 -13.11
N LEU A 24 34.50 -0.43 -13.60
CA LEU A 24 34.98 -1.69 -13.02
C LEU A 24 35.96 -1.43 -11.85
N TYR A 25 35.45 -1.51 -10.63
CA TYR A 25 36.25 -1.35 -9.41
C TYR A 25 36.48 -2.68 -8.71
N ASN A 26 37.68 -3.26 -8.89
CA ASN A 26 38.18 -4.36 -8.05
C ASN A 26 38.67 -3.82 -6.69
N GLY A 27 37.74 -3.27 -5.91
CA GLY A 27 38.00 -2.42 -4.75
C GLY A 27 38.17 -0.94 -5.12
N PHE A 28 37.89 -0.06 -4.16
CA PHE A 28 37.76 1.38 -4.36
C PHE A 28 39.01 2.19 -4.01
N ARG A 29 40.11 1.53 -3.62
CA ARG A 29 41.34 2.20 -3.13
C ARG A 29 41.97 3.16 -4.14
N SER A 30 41.83 2.88 -5.43
CA SER A 30 42.29 3.74 -6.53
C SER A 30 41.14 4.45 -7.27
N ALA A 31 39.91 4.38 -6.77
CA ALA A 31 38.72 4.91 -7.43
C ALA A 31 38.57 6.43 -7.32
N ASN A 32 39.33 7.08 -6.43
CA ASN A 32 39.34 8.53 -6.21
C ASN A 32 37.93 9.14 -6.00
N LEU A 33 37.07 8.43 -5.27
CA LEU A 33 35.69 8.86 -5.02
C LEU A 33 35.65 10.10 -4.13
N SER A 34 34.72 11.01 -4.43
CA SER A 34 34.35 12.13 -3.55
C SER A 34 33.46 11.59 -2.44
N LEU A 35 33.96 11.53 -1.20
CA LEU A 35 33.25 10.96 -0.05
C LEU A 35 32.61 12.08 0.79
N ASP A 36 31.37 11.87 1.23
CA ASP A 36 30.63 12.75 2.15
C ASP A 36 30.12 11.98 3.37
N GLY A 37 29.94 12.68 4.50
CA GLY A 37 29.48 12.12 5.77
C GLY A 37 30.44 11.10 6.38
N THR A 38 29.92 9.92 6.72
CA THR A 38 30.67 8.79 7.33
C THR A 38 31.24 7.80 6.31
N ALA A 39 31.20 8.12 5.01
CA ALA A 39 31.74 7.27 3.98
C ALA A 39 33.28 7.24 4.00
N GLU A 40 33.86 6.05 3.96
CA GLU A 40 35.30 5.83 3.91
C GLU A 40 35.67 4.67 2.96
N ILE A 41 36.94 4.61 2.56
CA ILE A 41 37.51 3.43 1.93
C ILE A 41 38.38 2.72 2.98
N THR A 42 38.07 1.46 3.27
CA THR A 42 38.80 0.67 4.28
C THR A 42 40.24 0.38 3.82
N TYR A 43 41.10 -0.05 4.75
CA TYR A 43 42.46 -0.52 4.42
C TYR A 43 42.46 -1.69 3.41
N SER A 44 41.39 -2.50 3.40
CA SER A 44 41.16 -3.60 2.46
C SER A 44 40.57 -3.15 1.10
N GLY A 45 40.33 -1.85 0.91
CA GLY A 45 39.80 -1.28 -0.33
C GLY A 45 38.28 -1.39 -0.50
N LEU A 46 37.53 -1.72 0.54
CA LEU A 46 36.07 -1.74 0.50
C LEU A 46 35.52 -0.32 0.72
N LEU A 47 34.47 0.06 -0.01
CA LEU A 47 33.72 1.29 0.26
C LEU A 47 32.73 1.03 1.40
N ARG A 48 32.94 1.68 2.53
CA ARG A 48 32.03 1.65 3.68
C ARG A 48 31.25 2.96 3.73
N LEU A 49 29.97 2.94 3.35
CA LEU A 49 29.12 4.14 3.33
C LEU A 49 28.66 4.60 4.73
N THR A 50 28.46 3.67 5.66
CA THR A 50 27.99 3.96 7.02
C THR A 50 28.68 3.07 8.05
N ASN A 51 28.67 3.52 9.30
CA ASN A 51 29.17 2.77 10.45
C ASN A 51 28.08 2.70 11.55
N HIS A 52 28.43 2.26 12.76
CA HIS A 52 27.48 2.07 13.87
C HIS A 52 27.02 3.37 14.57
N THR A 53 27.40 4.56 14.08
CA THR A 53 26.94 5.83 14.63
C THR A 53 25.47 6.09 14.29
N ARG A 54 24.71 6.59 15.26
CA ARG A 54 23.28 6.89 15.09
C ARG A 54 23.11 8.24 14.39
N GLN A 55 22.10 8.33 13.51
CA GLN A 55 21.77 9.55 12.76
C GLN A 55 22.98 10.13 12.02
N GLN A 56 23.65 9.29 11.24
CA GLN A 56 24.66 9.71 10.26
C GLN A 56 24.27 9.24 8.85
N LYS A 57 24.80 9.95 7.85
CA LYS A 57 24.73 9.59 6.42
C LYS A 57 26.14 9.26 5.92
N GLY A 58 26.24 8.69 4.73
CA GLY A 58 27.48 8.73 3.99
C GLY A 58 27.26 8.43 2.52
N HIS A 59 27.98 9.15 1.67
CA HIS A 59 27.83 9.07 0.22
C HIS A 59 29.21 8.95 -0.42
N ALA A 60 29.24 8.37 -1.63
CA ALA A 60 30.42 8.33 -2.46
C ALA A 60 30.02 8.66 -3.89
N PHE A 61 30.60 9.74 -4.42
CA PHE A 61 30.33 10.24 -5.76
C PHE A 61 31.54 9.99 -6.66
N PHE A 62 31.27 9.55 -7.89
CA PHE A 62 32.30 9.48 -8.92
C PHE A 62 32.84 10.91 -9.20
N PRO A 63 34.17 11.10 -9.25
CA PRO A 63 34.76 12.45 -9.25
C PRO A 63 34.61 13.22 -10.57
N HIS A 64 34.18 12.59 -11.66
CA HIS A 64 34.04 13.24 -12.97
C HIS A 64 32.56 13.29 -13.41
N PRO A 65 32.09 14.39 -14.03
CA PRO A 65 30.76 14.44 -14.61
C PRO A 65 30.58 13.36 -15.68
N ILE A 66 29.37 12.78 -15.75
CA ILE A 66 28.99 11.79 -16.76
C ILE A 66 27.97 12.44 -17.70
N THR A 67 28.26 12.43 -18.99
CA THR A 67 27.40 13.03 -20.03
C THR A 67 26.31 12.05 -20.43
N PHE A 68 25.14 12.11 -19.77
CA PHE A 68 24.04 11.16 -20.01
C PHE A 68 23.23 11.39 -21.30
N LYS A 69 23.41 12.53 -22.00
CA LYS A 69 22.70 12.85 -23.25
C LYS A 69 23.70 13.17 -24.35
N ASN A 70 23.50 12.64 -25.56
CA ASN A 70 24.29 13.05 -26.72
C ASN A 70 23.90 14.47 -27.18
N SER A 71 24.64 14.99 -28.18
CA SER A 71 24.37 16.30 -28.81
C SER A 71 22.95 16.49 -29.35
N ASN A 72 22.24 15.38 -29.59
CA ASN A 72 20.91 15.35 -30.19
C ASN A 72 19.81 15.13 -29.13
N GLY A 73 20.16 15.11 -27.84
CA GLY A 73 19.23 14.99 -26.71
C GLY A 73 18.83 13.57 -26.31
N SER A 74 19.25 12.52 -27.03
CA SER A 74 18.93 11.13 -26.67
C SER A 74 19.82 10.64 -25.53
N VAL A 75 19.23 9.91 -24.59
CA VAL A 75 19.90 9.41 -23.38
C VAL A 75 20.72 8.15 -23.69
N PHE A 76 21.92 8.04 -23.10
CA PHE A 76 22.72 6.82 -23.16
C PHE A 76 22.18 5.74 -22.19
N THR A 77 22.04 4.51 -22.68
CA THR A 77 21.74 3.34 -21.85
C THR A 77 23.01 2.85 -21.16
N PHE A 78 22.92 2.50 -19.87
CA PHE A 78 24.02 1.90 -19.11
C PHE A 78 23.55 0.67 -18.34
N SER A 79 24.49 -0.17 -17.92
CA SER A 79 24.28 -1.28 -16.99
C SER A 79 25.33 -1.22 -15.90
N THR A 80 25.00 -1.68 -14.69
CA THR A 80 25.92 -1.71 -13.56
C THR A 80 25.68 -2.96 -12.71
N THR A 81 26.77 -3.58 -12.27
CA THR A 81 26.76 -4.78 -11.43
C THR A 81 27.68 -4.53 -10.24
N PHE A 82 27.16 -4.74 -9.03
CA PHE A 82 27.88 -4.47 -7.79
C PHE A 82 27.57 -5.55 -6.76
N VAL A 83 28.58 -5.88 -5.93
CA VAL A 83 28.41 -6.76 -4.77
C VAL A 83 28.48 -5.88 -3.53
N PHE A 84 27.49 -6.01 -2.65
CA PHE A 84 27.37 -5.22 -1.42
C PHE A 84 26.91 -6.11 -0.26
N ALA A 85 27.17 -5.67 0.97
CA ALA A 85 26.70 -6.30 2.18
C ALA A 85 26.10 -5.24 3.12
N ILE A 86 24.94 -5.53 3.69
CA ILE A 86 24.29 -4.68 4.70
C ILE A 86 24.33 -5.44 6.03
N VAL A 87 25.03 -4.88 7.01
CA VAL A 87 25.14 -5.45 8.36
C VAL A 87 24.26 -4.65 9.32
N PRO A 88 23.08 -5.16 9.73
CA PRO A 88 22.20 -4.44 10.65
C PRO A 88 22.79 -4.41 12.07
N GLN A 89 22.78 -3.24 12.71
CA GLN A 89 23.18 -3.10 14.13
C GLN A 89 22.20 -3.80 15.09
N ILE A 90 20.93 -3.93 14.68
CA ILE A 90 19.87 -4.62 15.41
C ILE A 90 19.14 -5.49 14.40
N ALA A 91 19.18 -6.81 14.57
CA ALA A 91 18.67 -7.78 13.59
C ALA A 91 17.16 -7.61 13.27
N SER A 92 16.38 -7.05 14.19
CA SER A 92 14.94 -6.77 14.01
C SER A 92 14.62 -5.43 13.33
N VAL A 93 15.61 -4.62 12.96
CA VAL A 93 15.41 -3.30 12.35
C VAL A 93 15.89 -3.28 10.90
N ILE A 94 14.95 -3.42 9.97
CA ILE A 94 15.19 -3.23 8.53
C ILE A 94 15.56 -1.76 8.28
N GLY A 95 16.77 -1.53 7.74
CA GLY A 95 17.26 -0.21 7.33
C GLY A 95 16.65 0.28 6.01
N GLN A 96 16.99 1.50 5.59
CA GLN A 96 16.49 2.10 4.33
C GLN A 96 17.15 1.51 3.05
N GLY A 97 18.14 0.62 3.19
CA GLY A 97 18.89 0.04 2.07
C GLY A 97 20.04 0.93 1.59
N ILE A 98 20.29 0.90 0.29
CA ILE A 98 21.28 1.69 -0.46
C ILE A 98 20.61 2.14 -1.77
N ALA A 99 20.98 3.32 -2.28
CA ALA A 99 20.56 3.79 -3.59
C ALA A 99 21.75 4.35 -4.37
N PHE A 100 21.64 4.27 -5.69
CA PHE A 100 22.53 4.97 -6.63
C PHE A 100 21.81 6.24 -7.07
N VAL A 101 22.55 7.35 -7.13
CA VAL A 101 22.00 8.65 -7.51
C VAL A 101 22.87 9.33 -8.55
N ILE A 102 22.21 9.97 -9.51
CA ILE A 102 22.82 10.91 -10.43
C ILE A 102 22.58 12.30 -9.82
N ALA A 103 23.65 13.03 -9.52
CA ALA A 103 23.58 14.36 -8.93
C ALA A 103 24.40 15.37 -9.76
N PRO A 104 23.98 16.65 -9.84
CA PRO A 104 24.73 17.69 -10.51
C PRO A 104 26.02 18.10 -9.75
N THR A 105 26.19 17.61 -8.52
CA THR A 105 27.29 17.96 -7.60
C THR A 105 27.94 16.70 -7.01
N LYS A 106 29.23 16.80 -6.65
CA LYS A 106 30.03 15.67 -6.10
C LYS A 106 29.78 15.40 -4.61
N GLY A 107 28.54 15.61 -4.16
CA GLY A 107 28.13 15.64 -2.76
C GLY A 107 26.78 16.34 -2.57
N LEU A 108 26.13 16.12 -1.43
CA LEU A 108 24.80 16.63 -1.10
C LEU A 108 24.84 17.50 0.18
N PRO A 109 25.30 18.77 0.06
CA PRO A 109 25.48 19.65 1.21
C PRO A 109 24.14 19.96 1.89
N GLY A 110 24.17 19.96 3.23
CA GLY A 110 22.99 20.22 4.08
C GLY A 110 21.96 19.09 4.14
N SER A 111 22.13 17.97 3.43
CA SER A 111 21.15 16.88 3.51
C SER A 111 21.16 16.15 4.85
N PHE A 112 19.96 15.79 5.33
CA PHE A 112 19.74 15.25 6.66
C PHE A 112 20.19 13.81 6.81
N ALA A 113 20.71 13.45 7.99
CA ALA A 113 20.99 12.07 8.31
C ALA A 113 19.70 11.28 8.66
N GLY A 114 19.66 10.00 8.28
CA GLY A 114 18.63 9.04 8.72
C GLY A 114 17.28 9.08 7.99
N GLN A 115 17.05 10.02 7.08
CA GLN A 115 15.86 10.04 6.22
C GLN A 115 16.24 10.05 4.72
N TYR A 116 15.48 9.32 3.89
CA TYR A 116 15.65 9.23 2.42
C TYR A 116 17.11 8.97 2.00
N LEU A 117 17.81 8.06 2.69
CA LEU A 117 19.22 7.72 2.41
C LEU A 117 20.19 8.94 2.45
N GLY A 118 19.76 10.03 3.10
CA GLY A 118 20.48 11.28 3.17
C GLY A 118 20.48 12.09 1.88
N LEU A 119 19.46 11.97 1.02
CA LEU A 119 19.43 12.70 -0.25
C LEU A 119 18.91 14.14 -0.14
N PHE A 120 18.04 14.44 0.84
CA PHE A 120 17.31 15.71 0.91
C PHE A 120 17.67 16.61 2.11
N ASN A 121 17.56 17.92 1.91
CA ASN A 121 17.67 19.02 2.86
C ASN A 121 16.36 19.85 2.85
N ASP A 122 16.22 20.87 3.71
CA ASP A 122 15.00 21.69 3.78
C ASP A 122 14.64 22.39 2.45
N THR A 123 15.63 22.73 1.64
CA THR A 123 15.44 23.51 0.40
C THR A 123 15.09 22.65 -0.82
N ASN A 124 15.49 21.37 -0.86
CA ASN A 124 15.17 20.46 -1.96
C ASN A 124 14.08 19.42 -1.61
N ASN A 125 13.63 19.35 -0.35
CA ASN A 125 12.48 18.53 0.09
C ASN A 125 11.17 18.86 -0.66
N GLU A 126 11.07 20.04 -1.29
CA GLU A 126 9.92 20.55 -2.04
C GLU A 126 10.20 20.75 -3.55
N VAL A 127 11.40 20.42 -4.04
CA VAL A 127 11.67 20.41 -5.48
C VAL A 127 11.04 19.15 -6.07
N LEU A 128 10.19 19.32 -7.09
CA LEU A 128 9.58 18.21 -7.82
C LEU A 128 10.68 17.42 -8.52
N GLU A 129 10.80 16.13 -8.21
CA GLU A 129 11.69 15.23 -8.94
C GLU A 129 11.04 14.79 -10.26
N ASP A 130 11.83 14.46 -11.29
CA ASP A 130 11.29 14.13 -12.63
C ASP A 130 10.29 12.95 -12.59
N TRP A 131 10.44 12.00 -11.65
CA TRP A 131 9.47 10.92 -11.46
C TRP A 131 8.16 11.39 -10.79
N GLU A 132 8.14 12.50 -10.02
CA GLU A 132 6.91 13.08 -9.49
C GLU A 132 6.03 13.67 -10.61
N LEU A 133 6.61 14.00 -11.77
CA LEU A 133 5.89 14.43 -12.98
C LEU A 133 5.34 13.24 -13.78
N ASP A 134 6.13 12.18 -13.95
CA ASP A 134 5.77 11.05 -14.81
C ASP A 134 4.93 9.96 -14.11
N TYR A 135 4.99 9.85 -12.78
CA TYR A 135 4.63 8.60 -12.08
C TYR A 135 3.83 8.70 -10.76
N GLY A 136 3.52 9.90 -10.26
CA GLY A 136 2.93 10.11 -8.92
C GLY A 136 1.58 10.85 -8.87
N PRO A 137 0.79 10.71 -7.79
CA PRO A 137 -0.43 11.49 -7.56
C PRO A 137 -0.10 12.96 -7.20
N HIS A 138 -1.02 13.89 -7.44
CA HIS A 138 -0.73 15.34 -7.47
C HIS A 138 -0.14 15.89 -6.15
N ARG A 139 0.99 16.59 -6.22
CA ARG A 139 1.61 17.22 -5.05
C ARG A 139 0.96 18.58 -4.74
N PHE A 140 0.13 18.61 -3.71
CA PHE A 140 -0.53 19.82 -3.21
C PHE A 140 0.43 20.69 -2.38
N LYS A 141 0.26 22.02 -2.48
CA LYS A 141 0.95 22.97 -1.59
C LYS A 141 0.29 23.01 -0.22
N TYR A 142 1.10 23.03 0.84
CA TYR A 142 0.60 23.07 2.23
C TYR A 142 -0.36 24.24 2.46
N LYS A 143 -0.03 25.42 1.92
CA LYS A 143 -0.87 26.64 2.02
C LYS A 143 -2.29 26.40 1.51
N ASP A 144 -2.45 25.68 0.41
CA ASP A 144 -3.76 25.47 -0.23
C ASP A 144 -4.60 24.49 0.59
N LEU A 145 -3.99 23.43 1.15
CA LEU A 145 -4.64 22.50 2.08
C LEU A 145 -4.97 23.15 3.43
N TYR A 146 -4.10 24.03 3.94
CA TYR A 146 -4.34 24.81 5.15
C TYR A 146 -5.54 25.74 4.95
N ILE A 147 -5.64 26.45 3.82
CA ILE A 147 -6.82 27.27 3.50
C ILE A 147 -8.07 26.38 3.31
N ALA A 148 -7.94 25.26 2.59
CA ALA A 148 -9.07 24.36 2.31
C ALA A 148 -9.70 23.78 3.59
N THR A 149 -8.88 23.33 4.54
CA THR A 149 -9.28 22.83 5.87
C THR A 149 -9.52 23.95 6.90
N LYS A 150 -9.42 25.22 6.45
CA LYS A 150 -9.58 26.43 7.28
C LYS A 150 -8.70 26.41 8.53
N GLY A 151 -7.45 25.97 8.37
CA GLY A 151 -6.42 25.87 9.40
C GLY A 151 -6.47 24.57 10.22
N PHE A 152 -6.92 23.45 9.63
CA PHE A 152 -7.08 22.16 10.33
C PHE A 152 -7.87 22.26 11.64
N ARG A 153 -8.91 23.10 11.67
CA ARG A 153 -9.74 23.33 12.87
C ARG A 153 -10.58 22.09 13.20
N ASP A 154 -10.78 21.82 14.49
CA ASP A 154 -11.54 20.65 14.97
C ASP A 154 -12.98 20.59 14.42
N LYS A 155 -13.58 21.75 14.06
CA LYS A 155 -14.91 21.80 13.40
C LYS A 155 -14.94 21.11 12.03
N GLU A 156 -13.81 21.00 11.35
CA GLU A 156 -13.71 20.27 10.08
C GLU A 156 -13.19 18.83 10.27
N LEU A 157 -12.97 18.36 11.50
CA LEU A 157 -12.50 16.99 11.77
C LEU A 157 -13.59 15.96 11.41
N LEU A 158 -13.26 15.02 10.53
CA LEU A 158 -14.12 13.90 10.11
C LEU A 158 -13.89 12.64 10.95
N GLY A 159 -12.67 12.47 11.49
CA GLY A 159 -12.29 11.34 12.33
C GLY A 159 -10.82 11.37 12.76
N SER A 160 -10.48 10.51 13.71
CA SER A 160 -9.13 10.36 14.25
C SER A 160 -8.89 8.91 14.67
N GLY A 161 -7.68 8.39 14.42
CA GLY A 161 -7.28 7.04 14.80
C GLY A 161 -5.76 6.85 14.76
N GLY A 162 -5.30 5.60 14.84
CA GLY A 162 -3.86 5.28 14.89
C GLY A 162 -3.03 5.77 13.69
N PHE A 163 -3.68 6.02 12.54
CA PHE A 163 -3.06 6.54 11.33
C PHE A 163 -3.11 8.08 11.20
N GLY A 164 -3.62 8.80 12.21
CA GLY A 164 -3.67 10.26 12.25
C GLY A 164 -5.09 10.85 12.31
N ARG A 165 -5.24 12.09 11.83
CA ARG A 165 -6.49 12.88 11.88
C ARG A 165 -6.95 13.25 10.48
N VAL A 166 -8.23 13.05 10.17
CA VAL A 166 -8.81 13.34 8.84
C VAL A 166 -9.70 14.58 8.95
N TYR A 167 -9.48 15.56 8.07
CA TYR A 167 -10.23 16.81 8.03
C TYR A 167 -10.94 16.97 6.69
N ARG A 168 -12.15 17.53 6.70
CA ARG A 168 -12.80 18.04 5.49
C ARG A 168 -12.10 19.31 5.02
N GLY A 169 -11.98 19.47 3.71
CA GLY A 169 -11.53 20.71 3.09
C GLY A 169 -12.32 21.03 1.83
N VAL A 170 -12.24 22.28 1.38
CA VAL A 170 -12.76 22.71 0.07
C VAL A 170 -11.65 23.45 -0.67
N LEU A 171 -11.21 22.91 -1.81
CA LEU A 171 -10.08 23.48 -2.55
C LEU A 171 -10.40 24.91 -3.02
N PRO A 172 -9.54 25.92 -2.76
CA PRO A 172 -9.88 27.32 -3.00
C PRO A 172 -10.23 27.63 -4.45
N SER A 173 -9.51 27.04 -5.40
CA SER A 173 -9.62 27.32 -6.84
C SER A 173 -10.76 26.56 -7.51
N SER A 174 -10.86 25.25 -7.26
CA SER A 174 -11.82 24.35 -7.94
C SER A 174 -13.14 24.15 -7.22
N LYS A 175 -13.23 24.56 -5.94
CA LYS A 175 -14.37 24.30 -5.03
C LYS A 175 -14.68 22.82 -4.76
N ILE A 176 -13.79 21.91 -5.18
CA ILE A 176 -13.92 20.47 -4.92
C ILE A 176 -13.77 20.22 -3.41
N GLU A 177 -14.68 19.41 -2.87
CA GLU A 177 -14.60 18.91 -1.49
C GLU A 177 -13.59 17.76 -1.41
N ILE A 178 -12.72 17.82 -0.40
CA ILE A 178 -11.63 16.85 -0.18
C ILE A 178 -11.60 16.37 1.27
N ALA A 179 -11.07 15.16 1.47
CA ALA A 179 -10.66 14.67 2.78
C ALA A 179 -9.12 14.73 2.88
N VAL A 180 -8.60 15.39 3.92
CA VAL A 180 -7.16 15.55 4.17
C VAL A 180 -6.76 14.76 5.41
N LYS A 181 -6.10 13.62 5.21
CA LYS A 181 -5.53 12.76 6.28
C LYS A 181 -4.16 13.29 6.67
N LYS A 182 -4.08 13.96 7.82
CA LYS A 182 -2.81 14.34 8.47
C LYS A 182 -2.28 13.14 9.25
N VAL A 183 -1.26 12.49 8.71
CA VAL A 183 -0.63 11.29 9.29
C VAL A 183 0.14 11.68 10.55
N SER A 184 0.06 10.87 11.61
CA SER A 184 0.81 11.14 12.84
C SER A 184 2.32 10.99 12.63
N HIS A 185 3.07 12.01 13.05
CA HIS A 185 4.53 12.09 12.88
C HIS A 185 5.32 11.36 13.99
N GLU A 186 4.65 10.84 15.02
CA GLU A 186 5.31 10.43 16.28
C GLU A 186 6.20 9.17 16.18
N THR A 187 6.26 8.47 15.03
CA THR A 187 7.15 7.31 14.85
C THR A 187 7.67 7.15 13.43
N ARG A 188 8.76 6.36 13.28
CA ARG A 188 9.24 5.83 11.98
C ARG A 188 8.16 5.08 11.17
N GLN A 189 7.04 4.69 11.79
CA GLN A 189 5.95 3.98 11.12
C GLN A 189 5.08 4.92 10.28
N GLY A 190 4.89 6.18 10.69
CA GLY A 190 4.07 7.15 9.96
C GLY A 190 4.56 7.41 8.53
N MET A 191 5.88 7.53 8.34
CA MET A 191 6.49 7.65 7.01
C MET A 191 6.28 6.40 6.14
N LYS A 192 6.36 5.20 6.74
CA LYS A 192 6.15 3.94 6.02
C LYS A 192 4.70 3.83 5.52
N VAL A 193 3.74 4.19 6.36
CA VAL A 193 2.31 4.25 6.02
C VAL A 193 2.08 5.27 4.89
N PHE A 194 2.61 6.49 5.05
CA PHE A 194 2.48 7.56 4.05
C PHE A 194 3.00 7.16 2.66
N VAL A 195 4.22 6.60 2.58
CA VAL A 195 4.79 6.12 1.31
C VAL A 195 4.02 4.91 0.78
N ALA A 196 3.61 3.97 1.64
CA ALA A 196 2.82 2.81 1.22
C ALA A 196 1.49 3.22 0.59
N GLU A 197 0.77 4.21 1.14
CA GLU A 197 -0.45 4.71 0.51
C GLU A 197 -0.17 5.36 -0.85
N ILE A 198 0.80 6.28 -0.95
CA ILE A 198 1.14 6.95 -2.22
C ILE A 198 1.49 5.94 -3.33
N VAL A 199 2.31 4.93 -3.02
CA VAL A 199 2.72 3.90 -3.98
C VAL A 199 1.57 2.93 -4.29
N SER A 200 0.79 2.51 -3.29
CA SER A 200 -0.26 1.49 -3.48
C SER A 200 -1.48 2.04 -4.21
N ILE A 201 -2.02 3.20 -3.82
CA ILE A 201 -3.29 3.71 -4.35
C ILE A 201 -3.13 4.90 -5.30
N GLY A 202 -1.95 5.52 -5.41
CA GLY A 202 -1.74 6.71 -6.25
C GLY A 202 -2.09 6.54 -7.73
N ARG A 203 -2.03 5.32 -8.26
CA ARG A 203 -2.41 4.97 -9.65
C ARG A 203 -3.73 4.20 -9.77
N LEU A 204 -4.27 3.69 -8.67
CA LEU A 204 -5.49 2.88 -8.69
C LEU A 204 -6.72 3.73 -8.98
N ARG A 205 -7.55 3.27 -9.91
CA ARG A 205 -8.76 3.98 -10.35
C ARG A 205 -9.90 2.99 -10.53
N HIS A 206 -10.71 2.84 -9.49
CA HIS A 206 -11.88 1.98 -9.51
C HIS A 206 -13.06 2.61 -8.74
N ARG A 207 -14.29 2.40 -9.21
CA ARG A 207 -15.50 3.08 -8.67
C ARG A 207 -15.77 2.75 -7.20
N ASN A 208 -15.31 1.59 -6.74
CA ASN A 208 -15.45 1.12 -5.35
C ASN A 208 -14.17 1.26 -4.51
N LEU A 209 -13.23 2.10 -4.94
CA LEU A 209 -12.10 2.54 -4.12
C LEU A 209 -12.23 4.04 -3.82
N VAL A 210 -11.68 4.47 -2.69
CA VAL A 210 -11.58 5.90 -2.33
C VAL A 210 -10.37 6.49 -3.04
N THR A 211 -10.59 7.39 -4.00
CA THR A 211 -9.49 7.97 -4.80
C THR A 211 -8.51 8.77 -3.95
N LEU A 212 -7.21 8.46 -4.05
CA LEU A 212 -6.16 9.39 -3.65
C LEU A 212 -5.97 10.42 -4.76
N LEU A 213 -6.33 11.66 -4.49
CA LEU A 213 -6.16 12.80 -5.39
C LEU A 213 -4.70 13.28 -5.41
N GLY A 214 -4.00 13.14 -4.28
CA GLY A 214 -2.67 13.69 -4.12
C GLY A 214 -2.15 13.63 -2.69
N TYR A 215 -1.02 14.29 -2.46
CA TYR A 215 -0.39 14.38 -1.16
C TYR A 215 0.26 15.75 -0.96
N CYS A 216 0.62 16.06 0.28
CA CYS A 216 1.48 17.20 0.62
C CYS A 216 2.49 16.75 1.68
N ARG A 217 3.70 17.28 1.56
CA ARG A 217 4.86 16.96 2.40
C ARG A 217 5.66 18.24 2.59
N ARG A 218 5.78 18.70 3.84
CA ARG A 218 6.52 19.92 4.23
C ARG A 218 6.88 19.90 5.72
N GLU A 219 8.14 20.17 6.09
CA GLU A 219 8.55 20.43 7.49
C GLU A 219 8.05 19.38 8.54
N GLY A 220 7.95 18.10 8.15
CA GLY A 220 7.42 17.02 8.99
C GLY A 220 5.90 16.79 8.90
N GLU A 221 5.16 17.69 8.27
CA GLU A 221 3.74 17.48 7.91
C GLU A 221 3.65 16.45 6.77
N LEU A 222 2.85 15.41 7.01
CA LEU A 222 2.53 14.34 6.06
C LEU A 222 1.01 14.33 5.85
N LEU A 223 0.58 14.69 4.65
CA LEU A 223 -0.83 14.93 4.33
C LEU A 223 -1.21 14.13 3.09
N LEU A 224 -2.23 13.28 3.19
CA LEU A 224 -2.81 12.56 2.06
C LEU A 224 -4.18 13.16 1.73
N VAL A 225 -4.48 13.35 0.44
CA VAL A 225 -5.66 14.07 -0.05
C VAL A 225 -6.52 13.14 -0.89
N TYR A 226 -7.77 12.94 -0.47
CA TYR A 226 -8.73 12.03 -1.10
C TYR A 226 -10.01 12.76 -1.51
N ASP A 227 -10.81 12.11 -2.35
CA ASP A 227 -12.21 12.48 -2.55
C ASP A 227 -12.95 12.53 -1.20
N TYR A 228 -13.79 13.55 -0.98
CA TYR A 228 -14.63 13.62 0.21
C TYR A 228 -15.81 12.63 0.12
N MET A 229 -16.01 11.83 1.17
CA MET A 229 -17.10 10.85 1.28
C MET A 229 -18.18 11.41 2.23
N PRO A 230 -19.29 11.96 1.72
CA PRO A 230 -20.23 12.75 2.52
C PRO A 230 -20.99 11.95 3.57
N ASN A 231 -21.18 10.65 3.36
CA ASN A 231 -21.87 9.76 4.29
C ASN A 231 -20.90 9.08 5.29
N GLY A 232 -19.60 9.37 5.22
CA GLY A 232 -18.62 8.84 6.18
C GLY A 232 -18.39 7.34 6.04
N SER A 233 -18.15 6.65 7.16
CA SER A 233 -17.76 5.23 7.22
C SER A 233 -18.94 4.32 7.57
N LEU A 234 -18.92 3.08 7.05
CA LEU A 234 -20.02 2.11 7.14
C LEU A 234 -20.28 1.63 8.58
N ASP A 235 -19.25 1.56 9.42
CA ASP A 235 -19.36 1.20 10.84
C ASP A 235 -20.40 2.05 11.60
N LYS A 236 -20.52 3.35 11.28
CA LYS A 236 -21.50 4.28 11.85
C LYS A 236 -22.98 3.94 11.54
N TYR A 237 -23.22 3.02 10.61
CA TYR A 237 -24.55 2.53 10.22
C TYR A 237 -24.83 1.11 10.71
N LEU A 238 -23.81 0.43 11.28
CA LEU A 238 -23.88 -0.97 11.72
C LEU A 238 -23.77 -1.12 13.24
N TYR A 239 -23.06 -0.22 13.93
CA TYR A 239 -22.76 -0.32 15.36
C TYR A 239 -23.27 0.88 16.17
N ASP A 240 -23.17 0.79 17.50
CA ASP A 240 -23.39 1.89 18.47
C ASP A 240 -24.74 2.62 18.36
N GLN A 241 -25.84 1.86 18.24
CA GLN A 241 -27.22 2.37 18.11
C GLN A 241 -27.34 3.43 16.99
N PRO A 242 -27.18 3.01 15.72
CA PRO A 242 -27.08 3.94 14.61
C PRO A 242 -28.37 4.75 14.45
N ARG A 243 -28.24 6.08 14.33
CA ARG A 243 -29.39 6.99 14.13
C ARG A 243 -30.11 6.76 12.81
N VAL A 244 -29.42 6.16 11.83
CA VAL A 244 -29.93 5.78 10.52
C VAL A 244 -29.31 4.43 10.17
N THR A 245 -30.14 3.43 9.90
CA THR A 245 -29.69 2.10 9.45
C THR A 245 -29.73 2.02 7.93
N LEU A 246 -28.82 1.25 7.34
CA LEU A 246 -28.94 0.84 5.93
C LEU A 246 -29.93 -0.31 5.81
N ASN A 247 -30.83 -0.22 4.82
CA ASN A 247 -31.72 -1.32 4.46
C ASN A 247 -30.96 -2.46 3.75
N TRP A 248 -31.61 -3.61 3.53
CA TRP A 248 -30.95 -4.75 2.92
C TRP A 248 -30.36 -4.46 1.53
N SER A 249 -31.12 -3.82 0.64
CA SER A 249 -30.67 -3.48 -0.72
C SER A 249 -29.40 -2.60 -0.70
N GLN A 250 -29.35 -1.62 0.21
CA GLN A 250 -28.16 -0.78 0.41
C GLN A 250 -26.96 -1.59 0.91
N ARG A 251 -27.15 -2.47 1.89
CA ARG A 251 -26.08 -3.34 2.41
C ARG A 251 -25.55 -4.29 1.33
N PHE A 252 -26.44 -4.90 0.54
CA PHE A 252 -26.06 -5.78 -0.55
C PHE A 252 -25.30 -5.03 -1.66
N LYS A 253 -25.71 -3.80 -1.99
CA LYS A 253 -24.97 -2.89 -2.88
C LYS A 253 -23.56 -2.58 -2.36
N VAL A 254 -23.42 -2.34 -1.05
CA VAL A 254 -22.11 -2.13 -0.40
C VAL A 254 -21.24 -3.38 -0.46
N ILE A 255 -21.80 -4.56 -0.19
CA ILE A 255 -21.08 -5.86 -0.27
C ILE A 255 -20.55 -6.09 -1.70
N LYS A 256 -21.41 -5.97 -2.72
CA LYS A 256 -20.99 -6.07 -4.13
C LYS A 256 -19.92 -5.04 -4.50
N GLY A 257 -20.06 -3.80 -4.01
CA GLY A 257 -19.07 -2.76 -4.22
C GLY A 257 -17.70 -3.11 -3.64
N VAL A 258 -17.63 -3.52 -2.38
CA VAL A 258 -16.37 -3.91 -1.73
C VAL A 258 -15.76 -5.14 -2.40
N ALA A 259 -16.57 -6.13 -2.78
CA ALA A 259 -16.10 -7.31 -3.53
C ALA A 259 -15.50 -6.92 -4.90
N SER A 260 -16.15 -6.01 -5.63
CA SER A 260 -15.67 -5.49 -6.91
C SER A 260 -14.37 -4.69 -6.76
N GLY A 261 -14.26 -3.88 -5.71
CA GLY A 261 -13.01 -3.20 -5.36
C GLY A 261 -11.86 -4.16 -5.07
N LEU A 262 -12.10 -5.22 -4.29
CA LEU A 262 -11.08 -6.22 -3.97
C LEU A 262 -10.71 -7.11 -5.16
N TYR A 263 -11.65 -7.44 -6.03
CA TYR A 263 -11.38 -8.15 -7.29
C TYR A 263 -10.44 -7.35 -8.19
N TYR A 264 -10.71 -6.06 -8.40
CA TYR A 264 -9.82 -5.17 -9.14
C TYR A 264 -8.40 -5.12 -8.56
N LEU A 265 -8.27 -5.04 -7.22
CA LEU A 265 -6.98 -5.04 -6.53
C LEU A 265 -6.20 -6.34 -6.65
N HIS A 266 -6.89 -7.49 -6.70
CA HIS A 266 -6.26 -8.81 -6.65
C HIS A 266 -6.00 -9.42 -8.04
N GLU A 267 -6.81 -9.09 -9.05
CA GLU A 267 -6.83 -9.80 -10.34
C GLU A 267 -6.80 -8.90 -11.61
N GLU A 268 -7.14 -7.60 -11.52
CA GLU A 268 -7.25 -6.74 -12.73
C GLU A 268 -6.18 -5.64 -12.84
N TRP A 269 -5.49 -5.29 -11.75
CA TRP A 269 -4.42 -4.30 -11.77
C TRP A 269 -3.09 -4.88 -12.29
N GLU A 270 -2.09 -4.02 -12.58
CA GLU A 270 -0.75 -4.42 -13.03
C GLU A 270 0.00 -5.31 -12.00
N GLN A 271 -0.23 -5.05 -10.71
CA GLN A 271 0.34 -5.79 -9.58
C GLN A 271 -0.78 -6.22 -8.62
N VAL A 272 -0.59 -7.33 -7.92
CA VAL A 272 -1.51 -7.82 -6.89
C VAL A 272 -1.40 -6.92 -5.66
N VAL A 273 -2.47 -6.21 -5.31
CA VAL A 273 -2.52 -5.29 -4.16
C VAL A 273 -3.30 -5.91 -3.00
N ILE A 274 -2.60 -6.41 -1.99
CA ILE A 274 -3.25 -6.96 -0.78
C ILE A 274 -3.52 -5.82 0.21
N HIS A 275 -4.81 -5.51 0.45
CA HIS A 275 -5.24 -4.38 1.29
C HIS A 275 -4.87 -4.50 2.78
N ARG A 276 -4.94 -5.72 3.33
CA ARG A 276 -4.60 -6.10 4.73
C ARG A 276 -5.41 -5.49 5.88
N ASP A 277 -6.23 -4.46 5.64
CA ASP A 277 -7.10 -3.87 6.68
C ASP A 277 -8.54 -3.66 6.18
N VAL A 278 -9.16 -4.72 5.63
CA VAL A 278 -10.57 -4.67 5.19
C VAL A 278 -11.48 -4.77 6.40
N LYS A 279 -12.23 -3.70 6.71
CA LYS A 279 -13.16 -3.62 7.86
C LYS A 279 -14.18 -2.50 7.63
N ALA A 280 -15.29 -2.52 8.38
CA ALA A 280 -16.39 -1.56 8.19
C ALA A 280 -15.97 -0.08 8.34
N SER A 281 -15.03 0.26 9.23
CA SER A 281 -14.54 1.63 9.39
C SER A 281 -13.65 2.12 8.23
N ASN A 282 -13.14 1.20 7.40
CA ASN A 282 -12.36 1.49 6.19
C ASN A 282 -13.22 1.43 4.90
N VAL A 283 -14.50 1.09 5.01
CA VAL A 283 -15.47 1.21 3.91
C VAL A 283 -16.21 2.54 4.07
N LEU A 284 -15.95 3.48 3.16
CA LEU A 284 -16.61 4.77 3.12
C LEU A 284 -17.81 4.76 2.17
N LEU A 285 -18.78 5.64 2.42
CA LEU A 285 -20.02 5.78 1.66
C LEU A 285 -20.02 7.11 0.90
N ASP A 286 -20.19 7.03 -0.42
CA ASP A 286 -20.36 8.23 -1.26
C ASP A 286 -21.78 8.81 -1.19
N GLY A 287 -22.06 9.85 -1.99
CA GLY A 287 -23.34 10.55 -1.97
C GLY A 287 -24.57 9.69 -2.29
N GLU A 288 -24.40 8.55 -2.96
CA GLU A 288 -25.49 7.61 -3.30
C GLU A 288 -25.51 6.38 -2.37
N LEU A 289 -24.74 6.42 -1.27
CA LEU A 289 -24.50 5.30 -0.36
C LEU A 289 -23.84 4.08 -1.03
N ASN A 290 -23.00 4.30 -2.06
CA ASN A 290 -22.15 3.23 -2.60
C ASN A 290 -20.96 2.99 -1.67
N GLY A 291 -20.63 1.72 -1.43
CA GLY A 291 -19.42 1.33 -0.69
C GLY A 291 -18.13 1.56 -1.49
N ARG A 292 -17.17 2.23 -0.86
CA ARG A 292 -15.82 2.48 -1.39
C ARG A 292 -14.76 2.11 -0.35
N LEU A 293 -13.85 1.20 -0.69
CA LEU A 293 -12.77 0.78 0.21
C LEU A 293 -11.65 1.84 0.24
N GLY A 294 -11.17 2.18 1.43
CA GLY A 294 -10.08 3.13 1.67
C GLY A 294 -9.17 2.70 2.82
N ASP A 295 -8.23 3.58 3.17
CA ASP A 295 -7.11 3.37 4.12
C ASP A 295 -6.17 2.20 3.74
N PHE A 296 -5.31 2.49 2.76
CA PHE A 296 -4.33 1.54 2.23
C PHE A 296 -3.02 1.54 3.03
N GLY A 297 -3.02 2.07 4.26
CA GLY A 297 -1.81 2.30 5.08
C GLY A 297 -1.00 1.03 5.40
N LEU A 298 -1.64 -0.14 5.33
CA LEU A 298 -1.01 -1.45 5.51
C LEU A 298 -0.81 -2.23 4.21
N ALA A 299 -1.22 -1.70 3.06
CA ALA A 299 -1.25 -2.42 1.78
C ALA A 299 0.14 -2.86 1.30
N ARG A 300 0.16 -3.89 0.45
CA ARG A 300 1.37 -4.45 -0.17
C ARG A 300 1.10 -4.78 -1.63
N LEU A 301 2.08 -4.48 -2.49
CA LEU A 301 2.07 -4.83 -3.91
C LEU A 301 2.98 -6.04 -4.13
N TYR A 302 2.57 -6.94 -5.01
CA TYR A 302 3.32 -8.12 -5.44
C TYR A 302 3.19 -8.31 -6.95
N ASP A 303 4.20 -8.88 -7.59
CA ASP A 303 4.12 -9.23 -9.00
C ASP A 303 3.27 -10.48 -9.20
N HIS A 304 2.49 -10.51 -10.28
CA HIS A 304 1.62 -11.63 -10.60
C HIS A 304 2.41 -12.96 -10.70
N GLY A 305 1.98 -13.97 -9.96
CA GLY A 305 2.65 -15.28 -9.88
C GLY A 305 3.79 -15.37 -8.86
N THR A 306 4.08 -14.32 -8.08
CA THR A 306 4.97 -14.42 -6.91
C THR A 306 4.20 -14.88 -5.68
N ASP A 307 4.79 -15.79 -4.89
CA ASP A 307 4.27 -16.19 -3.59
C ASP A 307 4.51 -15.08 -2.55
N PRO A 308 3.48 -14.53 -1.88
CA PRO A 308 3.62 -13.51 -0.84
C PRO A 308 4.33 -14.05 0.41
N GLN A 309 5.67 -14.09 0.37
CA GLN A 309 6.49 -14.54 1.50
C GLN A 309 6.12 -13.82 2.81
N THR A 310 6.22 -14.56 3.92
CA THR A 310 5.66 -14.22 5.22
C THR A 310 6.11 -12.86 5.76
N THR A 311 5.31 -11.83 5.49
CA THR A 311 5.50 -10.49 6.08
C THR A 311 4.96 -10.44 7.51
N HIS A 312 5.52 -9.57 8.36
CA HIS A 312 5.05 -9.36 9.73
C HIS A 312 3.52 -9.17 9.82
N ILE A 313 2.90 -9.83 10.80
CA ILE A 313 1.47 -9.73 11.11
C ILE A 313 1.10 -8.27 11.37
N ALA A 314 0.11 -7.77 10.63
CA ALA A 314 -0.47 -6.44 10.81
C ALA A 314 -1.84 -6.40 10.13
N GLY A 315 -2.81 -5.81 10.82
CA GLY A 315 -4.24 -5.69 10.49
C GLY A 315 -5.05 -5.53 11.78
N THR A 316 -6.37 -5.37 11.69
CA THR A 316 -7.23 -5.20 12.86
C THR A 316 -7.63 -6.55 13.48
N LEU A 317 -7.42 -6.72 14.79
CA LEU A 317 -7.81 -7.93 15.55
C LEU A 317 -9.32 -8.20 15.40
N GLY A 318 -9.69 -9.45 15.13
CA GLY A 318 -11.07 -9.85 14.81
C GLY A 318 -11.43 -9.78 13.32
N TYR A 319 -10.64 -9.09 12.49
CA TYR A 319 -10.74 -9.09 11.02
C TYR A 319 -9.54 -9.81 10.36
N LEU A 320 -8.59 -10.30 11.15
CA LEU A 320 -7.53 -11.21 10.71
C LEU A 320 -8.10 -12.62 10.51
N ALA A 321 -7.69 -13.29 9.44
CA ALA A 321 -8.14 -14.64 9.13
C ALA A 321 -7.68 -15.68 10.20
N PRO A 322 -8.40 -16.83 10.35
CA PRO A 322 -8.34 -17.67 11.55
C PRO A 322 -6.96 -18.28 11.89
N GLU A 323 -6.05 -18.34 10.91
CA GLU A 323 -4.63 -18.70 11.11
C GLU A 323 -3.91 -17.85 12.17
N HIS A 324 -4.49 -16.73 12.62
CA HIS A 324 -3.90 -15.83 13.62
C HIS A 324 -4.67 -15.68 14.96
N THR A 325 -5.88 -16.24 15.15
CA THR A 325 -6.61 -16.07 16.45
C THR A 325 -7.64 -17.15 16.82
N ARG A 326 -8.17 -17.03 18.05
CA ARG A 326 -8.60 -18.10 18.95
C ARG A 326 -9.71 -17.49 19.87
N THR A 327 -10.92 -18.04 20.15
CA THR A 327 -11.57 -19.35 19.90
C THR A 327 -13.07 -19.37 20.43
N GLY A 328 -14.01 -20.26 19.96
CA GLY A 328 -15.50 -20.32 20.26
C GLY A 328 -16.17 -21.72 20.61
N LYS A 329 -17.34 -22.16 20.02
CA LYS A 329 -17.79 -23.56 19.57
C LYS A 329 -19.32 -23.80 19.28
N ALA A 330 -19.75 -24.79 18.41
CA ALA A 330 -21.17 -25.25 18.17
C ALA A 330 -21.35 -26.57 17.29
N THR A 331 -22.59 -27.05 17.03
CA THR A 331 -22.96 -28.34 16.33
C THR A 331 -24.07 -28.23 15.25
N THR A 332 -24.19 -29.21 14.34
CA THR A 332 -24.69 -29.04 12.95
C THR A 332 -25.97 -29.82 12.55
N LYS A 333 -27.18 -29.50 13.06
CA LYS A 333 -28.44 -30.13 12.60
C LYS A 333 -29.68 -29.22 12.49
N SER A 334 -29.52 -27.91 12.59
CA SER A 334 -30.60 -26.90 12.52
C SER A 334 -30.25 -25.70 11.62
N ASP A 335 -29.09 -25.80 10.96
CA ASP A 335 -28.23 -24.71 10.51
C ASP A 335 -28.85 -23.83 9.40
N VAL A 336 -29.80 -24.35 8.61
CA VAL A 336 -30.45 -23.58 7.52
C VAL A 336 -31.49 -22.59 8.04
N GLY A 337 -32.17 -22.93 9.14
CA GLY A 337 -33.01 -21.98 9.86
C GLY A 337 -32.17 -21.03 10.72
N GLU A 338 -31.19 -21.58 11.43
CA GLU A 338 -30.33 -20.83 12.37
C GLU A 338 -29.41 -19.81 11.69
N ILE A 339 -28.92 -20.05 10.47
CA ILE A 339 -28.03 -19.08 9.82
C ILE A 339 -28.76 -17.74 9.58
N LEU A 340 -30.06 -17.76 9.30
CA LEU A 340 -30.86 -16.53 9.18
C LEU A 340 -31.14 -15.85 10.53
N GLU A 341 -30.92 -16.52 11.67
CA GLU A 341 -30.96 -15.90 13.00
C GLU A 341 -29.70 -15.08 13.29
N ALA A 342 -28.57 -15.39 12.63
CA ALA A 342 -27.33 -14.61 12.72
C ALA A 342 -27.37 -13.28 11.95
N ARG A 343 -28.49 -12.98 11.26
CA ARG A 343 -28.68 -11.69 10.57
C ARG A 343 -28.80 -10.55 11.58
N ASP A 344 -28.42 -9.34 11.16
CA ASP A 344 -28.67 -8.14 11.97
C ASP A 344 -30.19 -7.92 12.17
N PRO A 345 -30.69 -7.90 13.43
CA PRO A 345 -32.11 -7.64 13.71
C PRO A 345 -32.62 -6.30 13.15
N ASN A 346 -31.72 -5.34 12.91
CA ASN A 346 -32.03 -4.02 12.39
C ASN A 346 -32.15 -3.97 10.84
N LEU A 347 -32.12 -5.11 10.16
CA LEU A 347 -32.42 -5.19 8.71
C LEU A 347 -33.86 -4.76 8.37
N GLY A 348 -34.76 -4.79 9.34
CA GLY A 348 -36.19 -4.53 9.14
C GLY A 348 -36.91 -5.68 8.44
N PRO A 349 -38.20 -5.50 8.07
CA PRO A 349 -38.99 -6.55 7.41
C PRO A 349 -38.66 -6.74 5.93
N ASN A 350 -38.01 -5.76 5.28
CA ASN A 350 -37.82 -5.71 3.83
C ASN A 350 -36.39 -6.17 3.45
N TYR A 351 -36.17 -7.47 3.50
CA TYR A 351 -34.96 -8.15 3.00
C TYR A 351 -35.35 -9.38 2.17
N THR A 352 -34.42 -9.83 1.31
CA THR A 352 -34.59 -11.04 0.51
C THR A 352 -33.92 -12.20 1.27
N PRO A 353 -34.65 -13.21 1.78
CA PRO A 353 -34.06 -14.28 2.58
C PRO A 353 -32.91 -15.00 1.88
N GLU A 354 -33.06 -15.27 0.58
CA GLU A 354 -32.12 -15.99 -0.25
C GLU A 354 -30.79 -15.22 -0.43
N GLU A 355 -30.85 -13.89 -0.60
CA GLU A 355 -29.66 -13.05 -0.68
C GLU A 355 -28.95 -12.93 0.67
N VAL A 356 -29.70 -12.87 1.79
CA VAL A 356 -29.13 -12.85 3.15
C VAL A 356 -28.43 -14.17 3.46
N GLU A 357 -29.08 -15.30 3.15
CA GLU A 357 -28.52 -16.63 3.33
C GLU A 357 -27.24 -16.80 2.49
N LEU A 358 -27.28 -16.40 1.20
CA LEU A 358 -26.11 -16.40 0.31
C LEU A 358 -24.94 -15.61 0.91
N VAL A 359 -25.16 -14.38 1.36
CA VAL A 359 -24.11 -13.52 1.95
C VAL A 359 -23.53 -14.13 3.22
N LEU A 360 -24.35 -14.72 4.10
CA LEU A 360 -23.88 -15.33 5.34
C LEU A 360 -23.05 -16.60 5.07
N LYS A 361 -23.51 -17.47 4.17
CA LYS A 361 -22.73 -18.65 3.74
C LYS A 361 -21.43 -18.25 3.05
N LEU A 362 -21.47 -17.24 2.19
CA LEU A 362 -20.28 -16.71 1.50
C LEU A 362 -19.29 -16.06 2.48
N GLY A 363 -19.80 -15.37 3.52
CA GLY A 363 -18.98 -14.84 4.61
C GLY A 363 -18.24 -15.93 5.39
N LEU A 364 -18.91 -17.04 5.71
CA LEU A 364 -18.28 -18.22 6.33
C LEU A 364 -17.20 -18.83 5.44
N LEU A 365 -17.48 -18.97 4.13
CA LEU A 365 -16.56 -19.52 3.14
C LEU A 365 -15.33 -18.63 2.91
N CYS A 366 -15.49 -17.30 2.84
CA CYS A 366 -14.38 -16.35 2.82
C CYS A 366 -13.55 -16.37 4.11
N SER A 367 -14.16 -16.72 5.24
CA SER A 367 -13.53 -16.81 6.57
C SER A 367 -12.95 -18.20 6.88
N HIS A 368 -12.89 -19.11 5.90
CA HIS A 368 -12.43 -20.48 6.11
C HIS A 368 -11.00 -20.54 6.66
N ALA A 369 -10.71 -21.44 7.61
CA ALA A 369 -9.40 -21.48 8.29
C ALA A 369 -8.23 -21.88 7.37
N VAL A 370 -8.48 -22.73 6.37
CA VAL A 370 -7.53 -23.11 5.31
C VAL A 370 -7.62 -22.09 4.17
N PRO A 371 -6.55 -21.35 3.83
CA PRO A 371 -6.56 -20.33 2.78
C PRO A 371 -6.94 -20.85 1.39
N GLU A 372 -6.50 -22.04 1.03
CA GLU A 372 -6.71 -22.68 -0.29
C GLU A 372 -8.18 -23.08 -0.54
N ALA A 373 -8.99 -23.12 0.51
CA ALA A 373 -10.44 -23.35 0.42
C ALA A 373 -11.25 -22.04 0.39
N ARG A 374 -10.60 -20.87 0.50
CA ARG A 374 -11.26 -19.56 0.33
C ARG A 374 -11.45 -19.27 -1.17
N PRO A 375 -12.59 -18.71 -1.58
CA PRO A 375 -12.84 -18.34 -2.96
C PRO A 375 -11.99 -17.14 -3.37
N SER A 376 -11.62 -17.07 -4.65
CA SER A 376 -11.05 -15.84 -5.21
C SER A 376 -12.11 -14.73 -5.27
N MET A 377 -11.69 -13.47 -5.39
CA MET A 377 -12.65 -12.36 -5.45
C MET A 377 -13.50 -12.40 -6.72
N ARG A 378 -13.01 -12.97 -7.82
CA ARG A 378 -13.82 -13.34 -9.01
C ARG A 378 -14.95 -14.29 -8.64
N GLN A 379 -14.67 -15.38 -7.92
CA GLN A 379 -15.70 -16.34 -7.51
C GLN A 379 -16.71 -15.70 -6.55
N VAL A 380 -16.26 -14.87 -5.61
CA VAL A 380 -17.12 -14.08 -4.70
C VAL A 380 -18.12 -13.22 -5.50
N LEU A 381 -17.67 -12.54 -6.56
CA LEU A 381 -18.57 -11.78 -7.43
C LEU A 381 -19.56 -12.68 -8.18
N GLN A 382 -19.11 -13.78 -8.79
CA GLN A 382 -19.97 -14.72 -9.52
C GLN A 382 -21.05 -15.34 -8.61
N PHE A 383 -20.73 -15.63 -7.34
CA PHE A 383 -21.73 -16.05 -6.34
C PHE A 383 -22.74 -14.93 -6.06
N LEU A 384 -22.28 -13.69 -5.82
CA LEU A 384 -23.14 -12.54 -5.52
C LEU A 384 -24.02 -12.11 -6.71
N GLU A 385 -23.59 -12.39 -7.94
CA GLU A 385 -24.33 -12.11 -9.18
C GLU A 385 -25.24 -13.27 -9.61
N CYS A 386 -25.21 -14.39 -8.87
CA CYS A 386 -25.95 -15.63 -9.14
C CYS A 386 -25.57 -16.31 -10.47
N ASP A 387 -24.38 -16.02 -11.01
CA ASP A 387 -23.83 -16.67 -12.20
C ASP A 387 -23.52 -18.16 -11.95
N ILE A 388 -23.13 -18.50 -10.72
CA ILE A 388 -22.81 -19.86 -10.28
C ILE A 388 -23.44 -20.15 -8.91
N PRO A 389 -23.92 -21.38 -8.66
CA PRO A 389 -24.45 -21.76 -7.35
C PRO A 389 -23.33 -21.84 -6.31
N LEU A 390 -23.60 -21.37 -5.09
CA LEU A 390 -22.67 -21.52 -3.96
C LEU A 390 -22.53 -23.02 -3.61
N PRO A 391 -21.30 -23.54 -3.38
CA PRO A 391 -21.11 -24.92 -2.94
C PRO A 391 -21.83 -25.21 -1.62
N GLU A 392 -22.33 -26.43 -1.43
CA GLU A 392 -22.93 -26.80 -0.14
C GLU A 392 -21.89 -26.76 0.98
N LEU A 393 -22.23 -26.16 2.13
CA LEU A 393 -21.35 -26.11 3.31
C LEU A 393 -20.90 -27.50 3.78
N SER A 394 -21.75 -28.52 3.59
CA SER A 394 -21.48 -29.94 3.82
C SER A 394 -20.26 -30.46 3.03
N SER A 395 -20.09 -29.99 1.78
CA SER A 395 -19.04 -30.40 0.84
C SER A 395 -17.71 -29.69 1.06
N LEU A 396 -17.73 -28.55 1.75
CA LEU A 396 -16.57 -27.67 1.99
C LEU A 396 -15.69 -28.11 3.18
N GLY A 397 -15.87 -29.31 3.72
CA GLY A 397 -15.10 -29.78 4.88
C GLY A 397 -15.45 -29.07 6.20
N LEU A 398 -16.44 -28.17 6.19
CA LEU A 398 -17.00 -27.45 7.33
C LEU A 398 -17.84 -28.39 8.25
N SER A 399 -17.26 -29.52 8.63
CA SER A 399 -17.68 -30.20 9.86
C SER A 399 -17.27 -29.34 11.06
N ALA A 400 -18.05 -29.36 12.14
CA ALA A 400 -17.77 -28.65 13.40
C ALA A 400 -16.46 -29.07 14.12
N SER A 401 -15.65 -29.92 13.49
CA SER A 401 -14.31 -30.35 13.89
C SER A 401 -13.22 -29.34 13.50
N GLY A 402 -13.38 -28.62 12.38
CA GLY A 402 -12.33 -27.74 11.83
C GLY A 402 -12.19 -26.40 12.55
N LEU A 403 -13.29 -25.90 13.13
CA LEU A 403 -13.32 -24.70 13.94
C LEU A 403 -13.20 -25.10 15.42
N THR A 404 -12.00 -25.51 15.85
CA THR A 404 -11.70 -25.80 17.26
C THR A 404 -11.38 -24.53 18.03
N PHE A 405 -11.84 -24.53 19.27
CA PHE A 405 -12.65 -23.44 19.81
C PHE A 405 -12.83 -23.74 21.33
N ALA A 406 -12.56 -22.74 22.19
CA ALA A 406 -12.01 -22.81 23.56
C ALA A 406 -12.04 -21.42 24.27
N ARG A 407 -12.35 -21.40 25.57
CA ARG A 407 -12.82 -20.20 26.31
C ARG A 407 -11.74 -19.19 26.73
N PRO A 408 -12.13 -17.94 27.05
CA PRO A 408 -11.34 -17.07 27.91
C PRO A 408 -11.34 -17.63 29.35
N GLU A 409 -10.16 -17.79 29.95
CA GLU A 409 -10.04 -17.79 31.41
C GLU A 409 -10.20 -16.36 31.93
N GLY A 410 -10.83 -16.22 33.09
CA GLY A 410 -11.41 -14.95 33.50
C GLY A 410 -10.40 -13.90 33.94
N PHE A 411 -10.74 -12.62 33.68
CA PHE A 411 -10.34 -11.54 34.58
C PHE A 411 -11.19 -11.64 35.87
N SER A 412 -10.82 -12.60 36.73
CA SER A 412 -11.26 -12.63 38.13
C SER A 412 -10.16 -12.08 39.03
N GLU A 413 -10.32 -10.81 39.39
CA GLU A 413 -9.83 -10.18 40.63
C GLU A 413 -8.30 -10.07 40.91
N PHE A 414 -8.01 -9.20 41.89
CA PHE A 414 -6.76 -8.94 42.60
C PHE A 414 -5.73 -7.97 41.98
N PRO A 415 -5.19 -7.04 42.79
CA PRO A 415 -5.93 -6.14 43.70
C PRO A 415 -5.70 -4.65 43.39
#